data_AF-A0AAU8NGU2-F1
#
_entry.id   AF-A0AAU8NGU2-F1
#
_cell.length_a   1.000
_cell.length_b   1.000
_cell.length_c   1.000
_cell.angle_alpha   90.00
_cell.angle_beta   90.00
_cell.angle_gamma   90.00
#
_symmetry.space_group_name_H-M   'P 1'
#
loop_
_entity.id
_entity.type
_entity.pdbx_description
1 polymer ?
#
loop_
_entity_poly.entity_id
_entity_poly.type
_entity_poly.pdbx_seq_one_letter_code
_entity_poly.pdbx_strand_id
1 'polypeptide(L)'
;MSMQDTYLSEFKQEHWDSFVELFDEWYAQLPNDWKEEAQLKGIPDDISRVLLCEMKDSALKWINKKIPALGDKSPASYLETEQGANALRAAIMRMPR
;
A
#
# COMPACT_ATOMS: atom_id res chain seq x y z
N MET A 1 20.66 5.09 -7.72
CA MET A 1 19.24 4.72 -7.90
C MET A 1 18.49 5.12 -6.65
N SER A 2 17.29 5.69 -6.79
CA SER A 2 16.42 5.92 -5.64
C SER A 2 15.79 4.60 -5.15
N MET A 3 15.30 4.57 -3.91
CA MET A 3 14.52 3.43 -3.42
C MET A 3 13.31 3.14 -4.31
N GLN A 4 12.64 4.20 -4.77
CA GLN A 4 11.52 4.11 -5.70
C GLN A 4 11.90 3.41 -7.00
N ASP A 5 13.05 3.74 -7.61
CA ASP A 5 13.52 3.07 -8.84
C ASP A 5 13.79 1.59 -8.63
N THR A 6 14.34 1.24 -7.45
CA THR A 6 14.65 -0.15 -7.09
C THR A 6 13.37 -0.98 -7.04
N TYR A 7 12.38 -0.52 -6.27
CA TYR A 7 11.09 -1.21 -6.17
C TYR A 7 10.33 -1.25 -7.49
N LEU A 8 10.34 -0.15 -8.24
CA LEU A 8 9.68 -0.09 -9.54
C LEU A 8 10.27 -1.11 -10.52
N SER A 9 11.59 -1.29 -10.53
CA SER A 9 12.26 -2.25 -11.42
C SER A 9 11.89 -3.71 -11.14
N GLU A 10 11.48 -4.01 -9.91
CA GLU A 10 11.10 -5.34 -9.46
C GLU A 10 9.58 -5.56 -9.48
N PHE A 11 8.80 -4.49 -9.70
CA PHE A 11 7.36 -4.55 -9.70
C PHE A 11 6.83 -5.34 -10.89
N LYS A 12 5.91 -6.26 -10.61
CA LYS A 12 5.13 -6.99 -11.59
C LYS A 12 3.66 -6.94 -11.22
N GLN A 13 2.84 -6.41 -12.12
CA GLN A 13 1.39 -6.27 -11.90
C GLN A 13 0.74 -7.62 -11.54
N GLU A 14 1.08 -8.69 -12.26
CA GLU A 14 0.58 -10.04 -12.01
C GLU A 14 0.83 -10.55 -10.58
N HIS A 15 1.99 -10.22 -10.00
CA HIS A 15 2.32 -10.61 -8.64
C HIS A 15 1.51 -9.80 -7.63
N TRP A 16 1.30 -8.51 -7.90
CA TRP A 16 0.50 -7.66 -7.06
C TRP A 16 -0.97 -8.07 -7.06
N ASP A 17 -1.55 -8.32 -8.24
CA ASP A 17 -2.95 -8.73 -8.36
C ASP A 17 -3.20 -10.03 -7.59
N SER A 18 -2.35 -11.05 -7.80
CA SER A 18 -2.40 -12.32 -7.08
C SER A 18 -2.23 -12.14 -5.56
N PHE A 19 -1.45 -11.15 -5.14
CA PHE A 19 -1.20 -10.87 -3.73
C PHE A 19 -2.39 -10.18 -3.07
N VAL A 20 -3.05 -9.24 -3.77
CA VAL A 20 -4.23 -8.52 -3.28
C VAL A 20 -5.42 -9.47 -3.10
N GLU A 21 -5.61 -10.42 -4.03
CA GLU A 21 -6.68 -11.42 -3.96
C GLU A 21 -6.67 -12.24 -2.65
N LEU A 22 -5.48 -12.45 -2.06
CA LEU A 22 -5.35 -13.14 -0.76
C LEU A 22 -6.07 -12.44 0.38
N PHE A 23 -6.38 -11.15 0.22
CA PHE A 23 -6.99 -10.32 1.25
C PHE A 23 -8.48 -10.07 1.02
N ASP A 24 -9.07 -10.54 -0.08
CA ASP A 24 -10.46 -10.23 -0.44
C ASP A 24 -11.46 -10.64 0.64
N GLU A 25 -11.33 -11.86 1.16
CA GLU A 25 -12.21 -12.38 2.21
C GLU A 25 -12.07 -11.61 3.53
N TRP A 26 -10.85 -11.20 3.89
CA TRP A 26 -10.59 -10.45 5.13
C TRP A 26 -11.06 -9.01 4.99
N TYR A 27 -10.83 -8.40 3.83
CA TYR A 27 -11.26 -7.04 3.54
C TYR A 27 -12.79 -6.92 3.54
N ALA A 28 -13.50 -7.93 3.03
CA ALA A 28 -14.97 -7.96 3.08
C ALA A 28 -15.50 -7.87 4.52
N GLN A 29 -14.77 -8.42 5.50
CA GLN A 29 -15.15 -8.43 6.92
C GLN A 29 -14.75 -7.17 7.68
N LEU A 30 -13.92 -6.28 7.10
CA LEU A 30 -13.49 -5.06 7.77
C LEU A 30 -14.63 -4.03 7.89
N PRO A 31 -14.60 -3.20 8.95
CA PRO A 31 -15.56 -2.10 9.13
C PRO A 31 -15.57 -1.15 7.92
N ASN A 32 -16.77 -0.75 7.49
CA ASN A 32 -16.91 0.19 6.38
C ASN A 32 -16.29 1.55 6.68
N ASP A 33 -16.38 2.03 7.92
CA ASP A 33 -15.77 3.29 8.36
C ASP A 33 -14.27 3.38 8.02
N TRP A 34 -13.53 2.27 8.13
CA TRP A 34 -12.11 2.25 7.80
C TRP A 34 -11.84 2.32 6.30
N LYS A 35 -12.69 1.68 5.50
CA LYS A 35 -12.63 1.69 4.03
C LYS A 35 -12.95 3.10 3.50
N GLU A 36 -13.99 3.72 4.05
CA GLU A 36 -14.39 5.09 3.74
C GLU A 36 -13.27 6.08 4.11
N GLU A 37 -12.67 5.94 5.31
CA GLU A 37 -11.56 6.82 5.70
C GLU A 37 -10.32 6.65 4.80
N ALA A 38 -10.00 5.41 4.39
CA ALA A 38 -8.91 5.16 3.44
C ALA A 38 -9.17 5.85 2.09
N GLN A 39 -10.41 5.79 1.60
CA GLN A 39 -10.81 6.46 0.36
C GLN A 39 -10.73 7.99 0.49
N LEU A 40 -11.18 8.57 1.61
CA LEU A 40 -11.07 10.00 1.89
C LEU A 40 -9.62 10.48 1.96
N LYS A 41 -8.69 9.60 2.36
CA LYS A 41 -7.24 9.87 2.37
C LYS A 41 -6.58 9.66 1.00
N GLY A 42 -7.34 9.29 -0.03
CA GLY A 42 -6.84 9.08 -1.38
C GLY A 42 -6.00 7.80 -1.54
N ILE A 43 -6.18 6.82 -0.65
CA ILE A 43 -5.52 5.52 -0.78
C ILE A 43 -6.27 4.70 -1.84
N PRO A 44 -5.58 4.21 -2.90
CA PRO A 44 -6.19 3.31 -3.88
C PRO A 44 -6.79 2.05 -3.24
N ASP A 45 -7.88 1.53 -3.79
CA ASP A 45 -8.62 0.40 -3.18
C ASP A 45 -7.78 -0.87 -3.06
N ASP A 46 -6.94 -1.16 -4.06
CA ASP A 46 -6.03 -2.31 -4.02
C ASP A 46 -5.02 -2.20 -2.88
N ILE A 47 -4.47 -1.01 -2.65
CA ILE A 47 -3.52 -0.74 -1.57
C ILE A 47 -4.23 -0.70 -0.21
N SER A 48 -5.40 -0.08 -0.11
CA SER A 48 -6.18 -0.04 1.13
C SER A 48 -6.60 -1.46 1.55
N ARG A 49 -6.92 -2.33 0.59
CA ARG A 49 -7.26 -3.73 0.83
C ARG A 49 -6.20 -4.45 1.64
N VAL A 50 -4.95 -4.36 1.18
CA VAL A 50 -3.83 -5.00 1.86
C VAL A 50 -3.54 -4.30 3.20
N LEU A 51 -3.37 -2.97 3.18
CA LEU A 51 -2.89 -2.25 4.36
C LEU A 51 -3.89 -2.31 5.53
N LEU A 52 -5.19 -2.20 5.25
CA LEU A 52 -6.22 -2.29 6.30
C LEU A 52 -6.34 -3.72 6.85
N CYS A 53 -6.06 -4.75 6.06
CA CYS A 53 -6.02 -6.13 6.58
C CYS A 53 -4.79 -6.39 7.46
N GLU A 54 -3.61 -5.94 7.01
CA GLU A 54 -2.33 -6.14 7.72
C GLU A 54 -2.23 -5.28 8.99
N MET A 55 -2.63 -4.00 8.90
CA MET A 55 -2.38 -3.01 9.94
C MET A 55 -3.65 -2.41 10.56
N LYS A 56 -4.84 -2.81 10.11
CA LYS A 56 -6.12 -2.27 10.59
C LYS A 56 -6.16 -0.74 10.44
N ASP A 57 -6.83 -0.04 11.35
CA ASP A 57 -6.91 1.43 11.41
C ASP A 57 -5.53 2.11 11.45
N SER A 58 -4.47 1.42 11.89
CA SER A 58 -3.12 1.98 11.91
C SER A 58 -2.57 2.27 10.51
N ALA A 59 -3.08 1.62 9.46
CA ALA A 59 -2.76 1.94 8.07
C ALA A 59 -3.03 3.42 7.73
N LEU A 60 -4.11 3.98 8.27
CA LEU A 60 -4.58 5.34 8.01
C LEU A 60 -3.60 6.40 8.57
N LYS A 61 -2.88 6.04 9.63
CA LYS A 61 -1.78 6.85 10.18
C LYS A 61 -0.47 6.55 9.46
N TRP A 62 -0.21 5.29 9.14
CA TRP A 62 1.02 4.84 8.50
C TRP A 62 1.25 5.48 7.12
N ILE A 63 0.19 5.72 6.35
CA ILE A 63 0.28 6.33 5.01
C ILE A 63 1.00 7.69 4.99
N ASN A 64 0.95 8.43 6.10
CA ASN A 64 1.57 9.76 6.24
C ASN A 64 2.92 9.73 6.97
N LYS A 65 3.34 8.58 7.51
CA LYS A 65 4.63 8.47 8.22
C LYS A 65 5.77 8.41 7.23
N LYS A 66 6.92 8.97 7.63
CA LYS A 66 8.18 8.75 6.91
C LYS A 66 8.69 7.34 7.18
N ILE A 67 8.93 6.58 6.12
CA ILE A 67 9.35 5.19 6.20
C ILE A 67 10.77 5.06 5.67
N PRO A 68 11.75 4.62 6.49
CA PRO A 68 13.13 4.46 6.04
C PRO A 68 13.29 3.55 4.82
N ALA A 69 12.51 2.47 4.75
CA ALA A 69 12.51 1.57 3.60
C ALA A 69 12.06 2.24 2.29
N LEU A 70 11.29 3.34 2.36
CA LEU A 70 10.88 4.14 1.21
C LEU A 70 11.82 5.32 0.96
N GLY A 71 13.01 5.34 1.56
CA GLY A 71 13.96 6.45 1.48
C GLY A 71 13.49 7.68 2.26
N ASP A 72 12.98 7.46 3.48
CA ASP A 72 12.46 8.48 4.41
C ASP A 72 11.29 9.32 3.86
N LYS A 73 10.62 8.81 2.84
CA LYS A 73 9.40 9.37 2.25
C LYS A 73 8.15 8.71 2.85
N SER A 74 7.02 9.38 2.70
CA SER A 74 5.73 8.81 3.09
C SER A 74 5.14 7.96 1.96
N PRO A 75 4.39 6.89 2.27
CA PRO A 75 3.60 6.16 1.29
C PRO A 75 2.69 7.08 0.46
N ALA A 76 2.07 8.08 1.09
CA ALA A 76 1.25 9.07 0.40
C ALA A 76 2.02 9.80 -0.73
N SER A 77 3.29 10.14 -0.52
CA SER A 77 4.12 10.78 -1.56
C SER A 77 4.42 9.86 -2.75
N TYR A 78 4.37 8.53 -2.56
CA TYR A 78 4.51 7.58 -3.67
C TYR A 78 3.23 7.52 -4.51
N LEU A 79 2.07 7.79 -3.92
CA LEU A 79 0.77 7.75 -4.61
C LEU A 79 0.53 8.92 -5.56
N GLU A 80 1.39 9.94 -5.54
CA GLU A 80 1.30 11.11 -6.44
C GLU A 80 1.52 10.76 -7.93
N THR A 81 2.14 9.61 -8.20
CA THR A 81 2.42 9.14 -9.56
C THR A 81 2.15 7.65 -9.68
N GLU A 82 1.79 7.18 -10.89
CA GLU A 82 1.58 5.76 -11.15
C GLU A 82 2.84 4.92 -10.89
N GLN A 83 4.00 5.43 -11.30
CA GLN A 83 5.30 4.80 -11.04
C GLN A 83 5.59 4.68 -9.54
N GLY A 84 5.30 5.73 -8.77
CA GLY A 84 5.43 5.69 -7.32
C GLY A 84 4.45 4.71 -6.69
N ALA A 85 3.20 4.66 -7.14
CA ALA A 85 2.22 3.70 -6.65
C ALA A 85 2.69 2.25 -6.90
N ASN A 86 3.26 1.95 -8.07
CA ASN A 86 3.83 0.64 -8.37
C ASN A 86 5.05 0.29 -7.50
N ALA A 87 5.93 1.27 -7.25
CA ALA A 87 7.03 1.10 -6.31
C ALA A 87 6.51 0.83 -4.88
N LEU A 88 5.44 1.51 -4.46
CA LEU A 88 4.82 1.29 -3.15
C LEU A 88 4.21 -0.11 -3.05
N ARG A 89 3.51 -0.59 -4.09
CA ARG A 89 2.98 -1.97 -4.16
C ARG A 89 4.09 -3.01 -3.98
N ALA A 90 5.21 -2.84 -4.69
CA ALA A 90 6.38 -3.70 -4.53
C ALA A 90 6.98 -3.66 -3.11
N ALA A 91 7.03 -2.47 -2.48
CA ALA A 91 7.48 -2.33 -1.11
C ALA A 91 6.53 -3.00 -0.09
N ILE A 92 5.21 -2.90 -0.30
CA ILE A 92 4.19 -3.53 0.55
C ILE A 92 4.32 -5.05 0.52
N MET A 93 4.54 -5.65 -0.66
CA MET A 93 4.75 -7.10 -0.78
C MET A 93 5.99 -7.62 -0.02
N ARG A 94 6.88 -6.73 0.43
CA ARG A 94 8.08 -7.04 1.21
C ARG A 94 7.92 -6.79 2.71
N MET A 95 6.76 -6.34 3.16
CA MET A 95 6.50 -6.16 4.58
C MET A 95 6.57 -7.51 5.31
N PRO A 96 7.28 -7.58 6.45
CA PRO A 96 7.18 -8.75 7.32
C PRO A 96 5.76 -8.85 7.88
N ARG A 97 5.23 -10.08 7.89
CA ARG A 97 3.90 -10.43 8.38
C ARG A 97 3.98 -11.14 9.73
#